data_AF-A0A821WEP5-F1
#
_entry.id   AF-A0A821WEP5-F1
#
_cell.length_a   1.000
_cell.length_b   1.000
_cell.length_c   1.000
_cell.angle_alpha   90.00
_cell.angle_beta   90.00
_cell.angle_gamma   90.00
#
_symmetry.space_group_name_H-M   'P 1'
#
loop_
_entity.id
_entity.type
_entity.pdbx_description
1 polymer ?
#
loop_
_entity_poly.entity_id
_entity_poly.type
_entity_poly.pdbx_seq_one_letter_code
_entity_poly.pdbx_strand_id
1 'polypeptide(L)'
;MQQIIVHIDNNLYALFGTFFGLVIVFCFDYKAVMDKGFFQGYSTIVWIVILLQATGGLIIATVIKYADNIIKGFATSLSIIFSSVISYFILHDFAPSLFFYMGTVFVLTATFLYGWEQNKIILSVNEQARI
;
A
#
# COMPACT_ATOMS: atom_id res chain seq x y z
N MET A 1 -17.45 18.38 -17.10
CA MET A 1 -17.64 18.63 -15.65
C MET A 1 -16.90 17.60 -14.80
N GLN A 2 -17.18 16.28 -14.90
CA GLN A 2 -16.48 15.23 -14.13
C GLN A 2 -14.94 15.26 -14.24
N GLN A 3 -14.39 15.45 -15.45
CA GLN A 3 -12.94 15.45 -15.68
C GLN A 3 -12.22 16.62 -14.99
N ILE A 4 -12.84 17.80 -14.90
CA ILE A 4 -12.20 18.99 -14.30
C ILE A 4 -12.08 18.84 -12.78
N ILE A 5 -13.11 18.26 -12.14
CA ILE A 5 -13.15 18.04 -10.69
C ILE A 5 -12.04 17.06 -10.27
N VAL A 6 -11.84 15.98 -11.02
CA VAL A 6 -10.77 14.98 -10.75
C VAL A 6 -9.37 15.60 -10.80
N HIS A 7 -9.10 16.54 -11.72
CA HIS A 7 -7.80 17.20 -11.78
C HIS A 7 -7.59 18.16 -10.61
N ILE A 8 -8.65 18.86 -10.16
CA ILE A 8 -8.59 19.77 -9.01
C ILE A 8 -8.36 18.99 -7.72
N ASP A 9 -9.10 17.90 -7.52
CA ASP A 9 -8.98 17.05 -6.34
C ASP A 9 -7.58 16.45 -6.24
N ASN A 10 -7.06 15.87 -7.33
CA ASN A 10 -5.71 15.29 -7.36
C ASN A 10 -4.61 16.32 -7.06
N ASN A 11 -4.73 17.54 -7.60
CA ASN A 11 -3.79 18.62 -7.33
C ASN A 11 -3.86 19.10 -5.87
N LEU A 12 -5.06 19.14 -5.28
CA LEU A 12 -5.26 19.53 -3.89
C LEU A 12 -4.69 18.49 -2.92
N TYR A 13 -4.89 17.20 -3.17
CA TYR A 13 -4.29 16.13 -2.36
C TYR A 13 -2.75 16.16 -2.43
N ALA A 14 -2.18 16.42 -3.62
CA ALA A 14 -0.74 16.59 -3.77
C ALA A 14 -0.20 17.82 -3.03
N LEU A 15 -0.94 18.94 -3.06
CA LEU A 15 -0.59 20.16 -2.34
C LEU A 15 -0.61 19.95 -0.82
N PHE A 16 -1.63 19.28 -0.29
CA PHE A 16 -1.70 18.93 1.12
C PHE A 16 -0.56 17.99 1.55
N GLY A 17 -0.25 16.98 0.75
CA GLY A 17 0.87 16.08 1.03
C GLY A 17 2.22 16.80 1.05
N THR A 18 2.44 17.72 0.10
CA THR A 18 3.66 18.53 0.04
C THR A 18 3.77 19.47 1.25
N PHE A 19 2.66 20.12 1.64
CA PHE A 19 2.63 21.01 2.81
C PHE A 19 2.95 20.26 4.10
N PHE A 20 2.32 19.11 4.34
CA PHE A 20 2.61 18.27 5.50
C PHE A 20 4.04 17.75 5.49
N GLY A 21 4.56 17.34 4.31
CA GLY A 21 5.95 16.93 4.16
C GLY A 21 6.94 18.03 4.55
N LEU A 22 6.65 19.28 4.16
CA LEU A 22 7.46 20.44 4.48
C LEU A 22 7.41 20.76 5.99
N VAL A 23 6.23 20.66 6.62
CA VAL A 23 6.07 20.82 8.07
C VAL A 23 6.86 19.75 8.84
N ILE A 24 6.85 18.48 8.39
CA ILE A 24 7.63 17.41 9.01
C ILE A 24 9.13 17.72 8.96
N VAL A 25 9.64 18.18 7.80
CA VAL A 25 11.05 18.58 7.65
C VAL A 25 11.38 19.75 8.59
N PHE A 26 10.48 20.73 8.73
CA PHE A 26 10.65 21.84 9.66
C PHE A 26 10.54 21.46 11.14
N CYS A 27 9.79 20.42 11.50
CA CYS A 27 9.67 19.99 12.90
C CYS A 27 10.85 19.11 13.33
N PHE A 28 11.32 18.20 12.48
CA PHE A 28 12.31 17.19 12.85
C PHE A 28 13.75 17.57 12.45
N ASP A 29 13.95 18.16 11.28
CA ASP A 29 15.29 18.34 10.68
C ASP A 29 15.69 19.81 10.44
N TYR A 30 15.01 20.77 11.09
CA TYR A 30 15.22 22.22 10.84
C TYR A 30 16.67 22.67 10.93
N LYS A 31 17.42 22.19 11.93
CA LYS A 31 18.85 22.54 12.13
C LYS A 31 19.72 21.98 11.02
N ALA A 32 19.48 20.72 10.65
CA ALA A 32 20.26 20.05 9.60
C ALA A 32 20.01 20.69 8.23
N VAL A 33 18.78 21.10 7.95
CA VAL A 33 18.40 21.77 6.70
C VAL A 33 18.94 23.21 6.61
N MET A 34 18.96 23.96 7.72
CA MET A 34 19.52 25.33 7.73
C MET A 34 21.05 25.35 7.60
N ASP A 35 21.77 24.44 8.26
CA ASP A 35 23.24 24.47 8.29
C ASP A 35 23.88 23.83 7.05
N LYS A 36 23.20 22.85 6.43
CA LYS A 36 23.75 22.03 5.35
C LYS A 36 22.95 22.12 4.04
N GLY A 37 21.78 22.74 4.04
CA GLY A 37 20.92 22.84 2.86
C GLY A 37 20.08 21.58 2.62
N PHE A 38 18.96 21.74 1.90
CA PHE A 38 17.89 20.74 1.75
C PHE A 38 18.34 19.43 1.06
N PHE A 39 19.39 19.48 0.24
CA PHE A 39 19.88 18.34 -0.55
C PHE A 39 21.13 17.66 0.02
N GLN A 40 21.58 18.05 1.22
CA GLN A 40 22.80 17.50 1.77
C GLN A 40 22.58 16.08 2.31
N GLY A 41 23.30 15.11 1.74
CA GLY A 41 23.15 13.70 2.09
C GLY A 41 22.16 12.94 1.21
N TYR A 42 21.69 13.52 0.10
CA TYR A 42 20.99 12.79 -0.97
C TYR A 42 21.93 11.76 -1.62
N SER A 43 22.07 10.61 -0.96
CA SER A 43 22.75 9.45 -1.51
C SER A 43 21.92 8.84 -2.64
N THR A 44 22.55 8.06 -3.53
CA THR A 44 21.86 7.27 -4.57
C THR A 44 20.71 6.42 -3.99
N ILE A 45 20.84 5.99 -2.73
CA ILE A 45 19.80 5.27 -1.99
C ILE A 45 18.54 6.12 -1.80
N VAL A 46 18.67 7.42 -1.52
CA VAL A 46 17.53 8.34 -1.36
C VAL A 46 16.77 8.46 -2.68
N TRP A 47 17.48 8.57 -3.80
CA TRP A 47 16.87 8.58 -5.14
C TRP A 47 16.11 7.27 -5.43
N ILE A 48 16.71 6.12 -5.08
CA ILE A 48 16.05 4.81 -5.23
C ILE A 48 14.79 4.74 -4.36
N VAL A 49 14.84 5.18 -3.11
CA VAL A 49 13.69 5.18 -2.18
C VAL A 49 12.58 6.10 -2.70
N ILE A 50 12.90 7.28 -3.20
CA ILE A 50 11.91 8.22 -3.78
C ILE A 50 11.23 7.59 -5.00
N LEU A 51 11.99 7.00 -5.92
CA LEU A 51 11.43 6.31 -7.08
C LEU A 51 10.56 5.12 -6.65
N LEU A 52 11.01 4.32 -5.69
CA LEU A 52 10.26 3.19 -5.17
C LEU A 52 8.95 3.63 -4.51
N GLN A 53 8.97 4.71 -3.71
CA GLN A 53 7.78 5.30 -3.11
C GLN A 53 6.79 5.82 -4.17
N ALA A 54 7.28 6.58 -5.15
CA ALA A 54 6.45 7.12 -6.22
C ALA A 54 5.80 6.01 -7.06
N THR A 55 6.58 5.00 -7.47
CA THR A 55 6.07 3.84 -8.20
C THR A 55 5.14 2.99 -7.34
N GLY A 56 5.44 2.80 -6.06
CA GLY A 56 4.57 2.09 -5.12
C GLY A 56 3.20 2.77 -4.98
N GLY A 57 3.18 4.10 -4.84
CA GLY A 57 1.95 4.90 -4.82
C GLY A 57 1.15 4.78 -6.13
N LEU A 58 1.83 4.80 -7.28
CA LEU A 58 1.19 4.64 -8.58
C LEU A 58 0.57 3.24 -8.75
N ILE A 59 1.30 2.17 -8.40
CA ILE A 59 0.81 0.79 -8.44
C ILE A 59 -0.42 0.66 -7.55
N ILE A 60 -0.37 1.22 -6.34
CA ILE A 60 -1.49 1.20 -5.41
C ILE A 60 -2.71 1.92 -6.00
N ALA A 61 -2.53 3.09 -6.62
CA ALA A 61 -3.63 3.82 -7.25
C ALA A 61 -4.25 3.04 -8.41
N THR A 62 -3.43 2.37 -9.22
CA THR A 62 -3.89 1.44 -10.26
C THR A 62 -4.65 0.27 -9.65
N VAL A 63 -4.13 -0.37 -8.61
CA VAL A 63 -4.82 -1.48 -7.93
C VAL A 63 -6.16 -1.02 -7.37
N ILE A 64 -6.28 0.16 -6.77
CA ILE A 64 -7.57 0.70 -6.30
C ILE A 64 -8.54 0.95 -7.46
N LYS A 65 -8.03 1.34 -8.63
CA LYS A 65 -8.87 1.57 -9.83
C LYS A 65 -9.40 0.28 -10.44
N TYR A 66 -8.68 -0.84 -10.30
CA TYR A 66 -9.02 -2.12 -10.94
C TYR A 66 -9.49 -3.22 -9.97
N ALA A 67 -9.25 -3.07 -8.67
CA ALA A 67 -9.61 -4.03 -7.63
C ALA A 67 -10.40 -3.33 -6.53
N ASP A 68 -11.44 -3.99 -6.03
CA ASP A 68 -12.18 -3.51 -4.87
C ASP A 68 -11.20 -3.27 -3.71
N ASN A 69 -11.34 -2.14 -3.00
CA ASN A 69 -10.44 -1.72 -1.91
C ASN A 69 -10.20 -2.81 -0.83
N ILE A 70 -11.11 -3.79 -0.75
CA ILE A 70 -11.02 -4.99 0.08
C ILE A 70 -9.86 -5.91 -0.33
N ILE A 71 -9.67 -6.16 -1.63
CA ILE A 71 -8.60 -7.04 -2.15
C ILE A 71 -7.23 -6.46 -1.84
N LYS A 72 -7.07 -5.13 -1.92
CA LYS A 72 -5.83 -4.45 -1.51
C LYS A 72 -5.52 -4.66 -0.02
N GLY A 73 -6.53 -4.59 0.84
CA GLY A 73 -6.37 -4.85 2.27
C GLY A 73 -5.95 -6.29 2.56
N PHE A 74 -6.55 -7.26 1.86
CA PHE A 74 -6.16 -8.67 1.94
C PHE A 74 -4.73 -8.92 1.43
N ALA A 75 -4.37 -8.38 0.26
CA ALA A 75 -3.03 -8.51 -0.31
C ALA A 75 -1.95 -7.92 0.61
N THR A 76 -2.23 -6.78 1.24
CA THR A 76 -1.31 -6.16 2.21
C THR A 76 -1.13 -7.04 3.44
N SER A 77 -2.22 -7.57 3.98
CA SER A 77 -2.19 -8.46 5.16
C SER A 77 -1.45 -9.77 4.87
N LEU A 78 -1.71 -10.39 3.71
CA LEU A 78 -0.99 -11.57 3.25
C LEU A 78 0.50 -11.29 3.04
N SER A 79 0.86 -10.14 2.47
CA SER A 79 2.26 -9.73 2.27
C SER A 79 3.00 -9.63 3.61
N ILE A 80 2.37 -9.08 4.65
CA ILE A 80 2.95 -9.02 6.01
C ILE A 80 3.18 -10.43 6.54
N ILE A 81 2.19 -11.33 6.44
CA ILE A 81 2.31 -12.72 6.88
C ILE A 81 3.47 -13.41 6.15
N PHE A 82 3.54 -13.33 4.83
CA PHE A 82 4.63 -13.90 4.04
C PHE A 82 6.00 -13.33 4.43
N SER A 83 6.09 -12.01 4.62
CA SER A 83 7.32 -11.36 5.09
C SER A 83 7.76 -11.91 6.45
N SER A 84 6.83 -12.10 7.39
CA SER A 84 7.12 -12.71 8.69
C SER A 84 7.53 -14.18 8.57
N VAL A 85 6.92 -14.98 7.69
CA VAL A 85 7.29 -16.39 7.44
C VAL A 85 8.68 -16.49 6.81
N ILE A 86 8.98 -15.64 5.82
CA ILE A 86 10.30 -15.58 5.18
C ILE A 86 11.35 -15.17 6.21
N SER A 87 11.07 -14.16 7.03
CA SER A 87 11.95 -13.72 8.11
C SER A 87 12.21 -14.84 9.13
N TYR A 88 11.19 -15.60 9.52
CA TYR A 88 11.36 -16.78 10.38
C TYR A 88 12.30 -17.82 9.75
N PHE A 89 12.09 -18.15 8.48
CA PHE A 89 12.85 -19.21 7.80
C PHE A 89 14.30 -18.82 7.50
N ILE A 90 14.56 -17.54 7.16
CA ILE A 90 15.89 -17.05 6.71
C ILE A 90 16.71 -16.42 7.83
N LEU A 91 16.10 -15.64 8.74
CA LEU A 91 16.83 -14.96 9.82
C LEU A 91 16.88 -15.78 11.12
N HIS A 92 16.02 -16.79 11.29
CA HIS A 92 15.95 -17.66 12.48
C HIS A 92 15.77 -16.92 13.83
N ASP A 93 15.38 -15.64 13.79
CA ASP A 93 15.39 -14.70 14.92
C ASP A 93 13.98 -14.43 15.49
N PHE A 94 12.93 -14.93 14.83
CA PHE A 94 11.54 -14.61 15.16
C PHE A 94 10.79 -15.83 15.71
N ALA A 95 10.57 -15.92 17.02
CA ALA A 95 9.68 -16.95 17.57
C ALA A 95 8.23 -16.60 17.18
N PRO A 96 7.54 -17.42 16.35
CA PRO A 96 6.15 -17.13 15.98
C PRO A 96 5.27 -17.18 17.22
N SER A 97 4.61 -16.06 17.55
CA SER A 97 3.65 -16.02 18.65
C SER A 97 2.36 -16.74 18.26
N LEU A 98 1.64 -17.30 19.24
CA LEU A 98 0.37 -17.99 19.00
C LEU A 98 -0.66 -17.08 18.29
N PHE A 99 -0.63 -15.78 18.60
CA PHE A 99 -1.47 -14.77 17.98
C PHE A 99 -1.18 -14.57 16.48
N PHE A 100 0.09 -14.68 16.06
CA PHE A 100 0.46 -14.62 14.64
C PHE A 100 -0.11 -15.80 13.85
N TYR A 101 -0.09 -17.00 14.44
CA TYR A 101 -0.67 -18.18 13.82
C TYR A 101 -2.20 -18.06 13.68
N MET A 102 -2.89 -17.63 14.74
CA MET A 102 -4.34 -17.38 14.70
C MET A 102 -4.71 -16.31 13.66
N GLY A 103 -3.97 -15.20 13.61
CA GLY A 103 -4.16 -14.15 12.61
C GLY A 103 -3.94 -14.63 11.18
N THR A 104 -2.94 -15.49 10.96
CA THR A 104 -2.65 -16.08 9.65
C THR A 104 -3.79 -16.96 9.17
N VAL A 105 -4.30 -17.86 10.01
CA VAL A 105 -5.44 -18.74 9.68
C VAL A 105 -6.69 -17.90 9.36
N PHE A 106 -6.92 -16.83 10.11
CA PHE A 106 -8.06 -15.94 9.87
C PHE A 106 -7.98 -15.23 8.51
N VAL A 107 -6.81 -14.65 8.17
CA VAL A 107 -6.60 -13.96 6.89
C VAL A 107 -6.69 -14.93 5.70
N LEU A 108 -6.15 -16.15 5.84
CA LEU A 108 -6.27 -17.19 4.81
C LEU A 108 -7.74 -17.58 4.60
N THR A 109 -8.49 -17.82 5.68
CA THR A 109 -9.91 -18.16 5.62
C THR A 109 -10.73 -17.05 4.93
N ALA A 110 -10.48 -15.79 5.29
CA ALA A 110 -11.16 -14.65 4.69
C ALA A 110 -10.83 -14.49 3.19
N THR A 111 -9.57 -14.75 2.80
CA THR A 111 -9.15 -14.72 1.39
C THR A 111 -9.84 -15.81 0.57
N PHE A 112 -9.93 -17.04 1.10
CA PHE A 112 -10.62 -18.15 0.44
C PHE A 112 -12.13 -17.90 0.29
N LEU A 113 -12.78 -17.38 1.34
CA LEU A 113 -14.21 -17.06 1.31
C LEU A 113 -14.51 -15.96 0.28
N TYR A 114 -13.69 -14.90 0.25
CA TYR A 114 -13.84 -13.82 -0.71
C TYR A 114 -13.62 -14.30 -2.16
N GLY A 115 -12.64 -15.17 -2.40
CA GLY A 115 -12.42 -15.79 -3.71
C GLY A 115 -13.60 -16.67 -4.17
N TRP A 116 -14.29 -17.33 -3.24
CA TRP A 116 -15.47 -18.13 -3.56
C TRP A 116 -16.67 -17.25 -3.93
N GLU A 117 -16.94 -16.19 -3.16
CA GLU A 117 -18.04 -15.24 -3.41
C GLU A 117 -17.94 -14.63 -4.81
N GLN A 118 -16.73 -14.21 -5.21
CA GLN A 118 -16.43 -13.63 -6.53
C GLN A 118 -16.79 -14.59 -7.68
N ASN A 119 -16.42 -15.87 -7.58
CA ASN A 119 -16.75 -16.87 -8.61
C ASN A 119 -18.27 -17.08 -8.74
N LYS A 120 -18.99 -17.06 -7.62
CA LYS A 120 -20.45 -17.25 -7.61
C LYS A 120 -21.19 -16.09 -8.28
N ILE A 121 -20.71 -14.85 -8.08
CA ILE A 121 -21.25 -13.64 -8.72
C ILE A 121 -20.99 -13.65 -10.23
N ILE A 122 -19.78 -14.04 -10.66
CA ILE A 122 -19.45 -14.10 -12.10
C ILE A 122 -20.31 -15.14 -12.82
N LEU A 123 -20.55 -16.28 -12.19
CA LEU A 123 -21.36 -17.35 -12.76
C LEU A 123 -22.84 -16.97 -12.89
N SER A 124 -23.42 -16.28 -11.88
CA SER A 124 -24.81 -15.82 -11.96
C SER A 124 -25.02 -14.72 -13.00
N VAL A 125 -24.05 -13.83 -13.19
CA VAL A 125 -24.08 -12.81 -14.26
C VAL A 125 -23.94 -13.43 -15.65
N ASN A 126 -23.04 -14.40 -15.83
CA ASN A 126 -22.85 -15.07 -17.12
C ASN A 126 -24.06 -15.91 -17.53
N GLU A 127 -24.80 -16.46 -16.56
CA GLU A 127 -26.03 -17.19 -16.81
C GLU A 127 -27.21 -16.26 -17.17
N GLN A 128 -27.28 -15.06 -16.57
CA GLN A 128 -28.25 -14.01 -16.93
C GLN A 128 -27.95 -13.38 -18.30
N ALA A 129 -26.68 -13.28 -18.69
CA ALA A 129 -26.27 -12.71 -19.98
C ALA A 129 -26.45 -13.66 -21.18
N ARG A 130 -26.78 -14.94 -20.91
CA ARG A 130 -27.01 -15.97 -21.94
C ARG A 130 -28.50 -16.19 -22.27
N ILE A 131 -29.41 -15.48 -21.60
CA ILE A 131 -30.86 -15.47 -21.81
C ILE A 131 -31.23 -14.17 -22.51
#